data_AF-A0ABD6DM01-F1
#
_entry.id   AF-A0ABD6DM01-F1
#
_cell.length_a   1.000
_cell.length_b   1.000
_cell.length_c   1.000
_cell.angle_alpha   90.00
_cell.angle_beta   90.00
_cell.angle_gamma   90.00
#
_symmetry.space_group_name_H-M   'P 1'
#
loop_
_entity.id
_entity.type
_entity.pdbx_description
1 polymer ?
#
loop_
_entity_poly.entity_id
_entity_poly.type
_entity_poly.pdbx_seq_one_letter_code
_entity_poly.pdbx_strand_id
1 'polypeptide(L)'
;MSATSTVFRVESFFGALRRVDERVETLLGVPTYDDAAVYRTADEATSALAELGDAFVAAAPFPSQVGRADDGLGEALTDLLEAQYAAPAAWADGETGGPATVTVDALVDAGRLERRAGELVVPLPRAGAAARNWGPALAVMRAVTADLLDRAETLARRSRAVDAPDARAACESLYRMLASLRDVLVRASSGVAFVGRRTDRRSDRPLSFAEWAGGRLNGGDNA
;
A
#
# COMPACT_ATOMS: atom_id res chain seq x y z
N MET A 1 32.25 -4.04 -4.59
CA MET A 1 31.13 -4.90 -4.14
C MET A 1 29.85 -4.13 -4.37
N SER A 2 29.15 -4.38 -5.47
CA SER A 2 27.86 -3.73 -5.73
C SER A 2 26.84 -4.30 -4.75
N ALA A 3 26.37 -3.47 -3.83
CA ALA A 3 25.19 -3.80 -3.04
C ALA A 3 24.04 -4.02 -4.02
N THR A 4 23.50 -5.24 -4.07
CA THR A 4 22.27 -5.53 -4.79
C THR A 4 21.18 -4.68 -4.17
N SER A 5 20.94 -3.50 -4.74
CA SER A 5 19.91 -2.58 -4.25
C SER A 5 18.57 -3.28 -4.50
N THR A 6 17.92 -3.74 -3.43
CA THR A 6 16.56 -4.27 -3.51
C THR A 6 15.67 -3.15 -4.04
N VAL A 7 15.31 -3.23 -5.33
CA VAL A 7 14.36 -2.32 -5.96
C VAL A 7 12.97 -2.88 -5.68
N PHE A 8 12.24 -2.19 -4.81
CA PHE A 8 10.82 -2.47 -4.57
C PHE A 8 10.00 -2.17 -5.82
N ARG A 9 8.85 -2.83 -5.93
CA ARG A 9 7.93 -2.72 -7.06
C ARG A 9 6.54 -2.37 -6.54
N VAL A 10 5.86 -1.44 -7.19
CA VAL A 10 4.48 -1.06 -6.78
C VAL A 10 3.55 -2.26 -6.79
N GLU A 11 3.76 -3.18 -7.73
CA GLU A 11 2.97 -4.38 -7.92
C GLU A 11 2.91 -5.26 -6.66
N SER A 12 3.98 -5.30 -5.86
CA SER A 12 4.00 -6.04 -4.60
C SER A 12 3.04 -5.46 -3.56
N PHE A 13 3.00 -4.13 -3.44
CA PHE A 13 2.08 -3.44 -2.51
C PHE A 13 0.64 -3.54 -3.00
N PHE A 14 0.43 -3.32 -4.30
CA PHE A 14 -0.91 -3.39 -4.91
C PHE A 14 -1.47 -4.81 -4.88
N GLY A 15 -0.64 -5.83 -5.09
CA GLY A 15 -1.07 -7.23 -4.98
C GLY A 15 -1.55 -7.60 -3.58
N ALA A 16 -0.90 -7.11 -2.52
CA ALA A 16 -1.38 -7.30 -1.15
C ALA A 16 -2.72 -6.57 -0.91
N LEU A 17 -2.82 -5.30 -1.30
CA LEU A 17 -4.07 -4.54 -1.16
C LEU A 17 -5.23 -5.15 -1.94
N ARG A 18 -5.01 -5.69 -3.14
CA ARG A 18 -6.06 -6.37 -3.92
C ARG A 18 -6.55 -7.64 -3.25
N ARG A 19 -5.65 -8.45 -2.66
CA ARG A 19 -6.08 -9.61 -1.87
C ARG A 19 -7.00 -9.20 -0.72
N VAL A 20 -6.67 -8.11 -0.02
CA VAL A 20 -7.53 -7.56 1.03
C VAL A 20 -8.89 -7.12 0.46
N ASP A 21 -8.88 -6.40 -0.67
CA ASP A 21 -10.07 -5.95 -1.37
C ASP A 21 -11.00 -7.12 -1.74
N GLU A 22 -10.48 -8.14 -2.41
CA GLU A 22 -11.22 -9.35 -2.77
C GLU A 22 -11.85 -10.04 -1.54
N ARG A 23 -11.12 -10.12 -0.43
CA ARG A 23 -11.65 -10.73 0.80
C ARG A 23 -12.73 -9.85 1.45
N VAL A 24 -12.54 -8.54 1.50
CA VAL A 24 -13.54 -7.59 2.01
C VAL A 24 -14.82 -7.66 1.17
N GLU A 25 -14.69 -7.71 -0.15
CA GLU A 25 -15.82 -7.84 -1.07
C GLU A 25 -16.55 -9.18 -0.87
N THR A 26 -15.79 -10.27 -0.75
CA THR A 26 -16.35 -11.59 -0.43
C THR A 26 -17.17 -11.54 0.85
N LEU A 27 -16.63 -10.95 1.93
CA LEU A 27 -17.32 -10.80 3.22
C LEU A 27 -18.58 -9.93 3.13
N LEU A 28 -18.56 -8.86 2.34
CA LEU A 28 -19.71 -7.97 2.14
C LEU A 28 -20.85 -8.64 1.37
N GLY A 29 -20.50 -9.57 0.47
CA GLY A 29 -21.44 -10.35 -0.33
C GLY A 29 -22.11 -11.51 0.41
N VAL A 30 -21.62 -11.91 1.59
CA VAL A 30 -22.23 -12.99 2.37
C VAL A 30 -23.54 -12.52 3.03
N PRO A 31 -24.69 -13.17 2.76
CA PRO A 31 -25.98 -12.75 3.33
C PRO A 31 -26.10 -13.06 4.83
N THR A 32 -25.41 -14.10 5.31
CA THR A 32 -25.44 -14.57 6.71
C THR A 32 -24.04 -14.94 7.17
N TYR A 33 -23.60 -14.41 8.31
CA TYR A 33 -22.25 -14.66 8.81
C TYR A 33 -22.19 -16.04 9.46
N ASP A 34 -21.64 -17.01 8.73
CA ASP A 34 -21.13 -18.25 9.31
C ASP A 34 -19.80 -17.97 10.01
N ASP A 35 -19.69 -18.33 11.28
CA ASP A 35 -18.57 -17.93 12.14
C ASP A 35 -17.22 -18.39 11.56
N ALA A 36 -17.14 -19.66 11.15
CA ALA A 36 -15.90 -20.25 10.66
C ALA A 36 -15.51 -19.75 9.27
N ALA A 37 -16.47 -19.58 8.35
CA ALA A 37 -16.19 -19.04 7.02
C ALA A 37 -15.74 -17.57 7.07
N VAL A 38 -16.48 -16.73 7.82
CA VAL A 38 -16.14 -15.31 7.97
C VAL A 38 -14.80 -15.14 8.68
N TYR A 39 -14.54 -15.91 9.73
CA TYR A 39 -13.24 -15.92 10.40
C TYR A 39 -12.10 -16.19 9.41
N ARG A 40 -12.17 -17.28 8.63
CA ARG A 40 -11.11 -17.64 7.67
C ARG A 40 -10.89 -16.55 6.62
N THR A 41 -11.96 -16.02 6.04
CA THR A 41 -11.84 -14.98 5.01
C THR A 41 -11.27 -13.69 5.57
N ALA A 42 -11.65 -13.30 6.80
CA ALA A 42 -11.07 -12.14 7.47
C ALA A 42 -9.60 -12.38 7.87
N ASP A 43 -9.25 -13.59 8.31
CA ASP A 43 -7.88 -13.98 8.67
C ASP A 43 -6.93 -13.93 7.46
N GLU A 44 -7.39 -14.40 6.29
CA GLU A 44 -6.67 -14.26 5.02
C GLU A 44 -6.43 -12.78 4.66
N ALA A 45 -7.42 -11.91 4.88
CA ALA A 45 -7.28 -10.48 4.65
C ALA A 45 -6.24 -9.86 5.61
N THR A 46 -6.27 -10.25 6.90
CA THR A 46 -5.28 -9.78 7.87
C THR A 46 -3.87 -10.27 7.55
N SER A 47 -3.72 -11.50 7.05
CA SER A 47 -2.43 -12.02 6.59
C SER A 47 -1.85 -11.20 5.44
N ALA A 48 -2.69 -10.82 4.45
CA ALA A 48 -2.26 -9.94 3.37
C ALA A 48 -1.85 -8.53 3.86
N LEU A 49 -2.50 -8.01 4.91
CA LEU A 49 -2.09 -6.75 5.55
C LEU A 49 -0.77 -6.86 6.30
N ALA A 50 -0.49 -8.01 6.94
CA ALA A 50 0.80 -8.26 7.59
C ALA A 50 1.94 -8.31 6.55
N GLU A 51 1.75 -9.00 5.43
CA GLU A 51 2.70 -9.00 4.31
C GLU A 51 2.97 -7.58 3.77
N LEU A 52 1.92 -6.76 3.70
CA LEU A 52 2.05 -5.35 3.34
C LEU A 52 2.91 -4.61 4.38
N GLY A 53 2.69 -4.86 5.67
CA GLY A 53 3.51 -4.33 6.75
C GLY A 53 4.99 -4.68 6.61
N ASP A 54 5.31 -5.94 6.33
CA ASP A 54 6.67 -6.38 6.08
C ASP A 54 7.30 -5.68 4.86
N ALA A 55 6.51 -5.44 3.81
CA ALA A 55 6.96 -4.66 2.65
C ALA A 55 7.25 -3.19 3.00
N PHE A 56 6.43 -2.56 3.84
CA PHE A 56 6.66 -1.20 4.36
C PHE A 56 7.94 -1.13 5.21
N VAL A 57 8.16 -2.13 6.08
CA VAL A 57 9.37 -2.26 6.91
C VAL A 57 10.62 -2.38 6.04
N ALA A 58 10.59 -3.26 5.03
CA ALA A 58 11.71 -3.47 4.13
C ALA A 58 12.01 -2.22 3.27
N ALA A 59 10.96 -1.51 2.85
CA ALA A 59 11.10 -0.31 2.04
C ALA A 59 11.65 0.90 2.81
N ALA A 60 11.33 1.00 4.10
CA ALA A 60 11.74 2.12 4.95
C ALA A 60 13.28 2.29 5.02
N PRO A 61 13.80 3.53 5.06
CA PRO A 61 13.05 4.78 5.03
C PRO A 61 12.56 5.17 3.63
N PHE A 62 11.36 5.76 3.56
CA PHE A 62 10.83 6.32 2.32
C PHE A 62 11.61 7.57 1.89
N PRO A 63 11.83 7.77 0.57
CA PRO A 63 12.46 8.99 0.09
C PRO A 63 11.63 10.22 0.45
N SER A 64 12.28 11.26 0.98
CA SER A 64 11.65 12.56 1.18
C SER A 64 11.15 13.08 -0.18
N GLN A 65 9.88 13.48 -0.20
CA GLN A 65 9.28 14.18 -1.35
C GLN A 65 9.42 15.70 -1.24
N VAL A 66 9.95 16.21 -0.12
CA VAL A 66 10.12 17.64 0.14
C VAL A 66 11.25 18.21 -0.70
N GLY A 67 10.96 19.25 -1.49
CA GLY A 67 11.95 20.04 -2.23
C GLY A 67 12.41 19.45 -3.56
N ARG A 68 11.75 18.39 -4.06
CA ARG A 68 11.99 17.91 -5.42
C ARG A 68 11.22 18.76 -6.42
N ALA A 69 11.92 19.23 -7.46
CA ALA A 69 11.28 19.90 -8.58
C ALA A 69 10.25 18.95 -9.22
N ASP A 70 9.00 19.42 -9.29
CA ASP A 70 7.94 18.73 -10.01
C ASP A 70 8.36 18.55 -11.47
N ASP A 71 8.26 17.32 -11.98
CA ASP A 71 8.49 17.01 -13.39
C ASP A 71 7.20 17.06 -14.22
N GLY A 72 6.05 17.36 -13.60
CA GLY A 72 4.74 17.36 -14.25
C GLY A 72 4.24 15.95 -14.60
N LEU A 73 4.98 14.90 -14.23
CA LEU A 73 4.65 13.51 -14.51
C LEU A 73 4.02 12.80 -13.30
N GLY A 74 3.90 13.48 -12.16
CA GLY A 74 3.34 12.93 -10.94
C GLY A 74 1.87 12.52 -11.09
N GLU A 75 1.04 13.42 -11.63
CA GLU A 75 -0.40 13.17 -11.87
C GLU A 75 -0.61 12.05 -12.89
N ALA A 76 0.08 12.12 -14.03
CA ALA A 76 0.12 11.07 -15.04
C ALA A 76 0.47 9.68 -14.48
N LEU A 77 1.45 9.60 -13.57
CA LEU A 77 1.80 8.35 -12.91
C LEU A 77 0.73 7.91 -11.90
N THR A 78 0.10 8.84 -11.17
CA THR A 78 -1.03 8.53 -10.28
C THR A 78 -2.18 7.90 -11.07
N ASP A 79 -2.63 8.54 -12.15
CA ASP A 79 -3.71 8.05 -13.01
C ASP A 79 -3.38 6.66 -13.58
N LEU A 80 -2.13 6.47 -13.99
CA LEU A 80 -1.62 5.19 -14.47
C LEU A 80 -1.72 4.11 -13.40
N LEU A 81 -1.30 4.43 -12.17
CA LEU A 81 -1.33 3.49 -11.04
C LEU A 81 -2.75 3.18 -10.58
N GLU A 82 -3.66 4.15 -10.61
CA GLU A 82 -5.09 3.93 -10.33
C GLU A 82 -5.72 2.97 -11.35
N ALA A 83 -5.47 3.21 -12.65
CA ALA A 83 -5.92 2.33 -13.71
C ALA A 83 -5.30 0.93 -13.60
N GLN A 84 -4.01 0.84 -13.27
CA GLN A 84 -3.33 -0.43 -13.01
C GLN A 84 -3.99 -1.14 -11.83
N TYR A 85 -4.25 -0.45 -10.71
CA TYR A 85 -4.93 -1.00 -9.54
C TYR A 85 -6.29 -1.60 -9.90
N ALA A 86 -7.12 -0.85 -10.62
CA ALA A 86 -8.47 -1.27 -11.00
C ALA A 86 -8.50 -2.44 -12.01
N ALA A 87 -7.56 -2.49 -12.96
CA ALA A 87 -7.59 -3.47 -14.05
C ALA A 87 -6.20 -4.10 -14.34
N PRO A 88 -5.66 -4.96 -13.46
CA PRO A 88 -4.31 -5.52 -13.62
C PRO A 88 -4.11 -6.34 -14.89
N ALA A 89 -5.12 -7.09 -15.34
CA ALA A 89 -5.01 -7.97 -16.51
C ALA A 89 -4.78 -7.18 -17.81
N ALA A 90 -5.35 -5.97 -17.92
CA ALA A 90 -5.18 -5.11 -19.10
C ALA A 90 -3.74 -4.63 -19.31
N TRP A 91 -2.88 -4.77 -18.29
CA TRP A 91 -1.47 -4.36 -18.34
C TRP A 91 -0.50 -5.50 -18.67
N ALA A 92 -0.97 -6.75 -18.63
CA ALA A 92 -0.17 -7.92 -19.01
C ALA A 92 -0.12 -8.14 -20.54
N ASP A 93 -1.17 -7.75 -21.25
CA ASP A 93 -1.36 -8.08 -22.67
C ASP A 93 -0.73 -7.08 -23.66
N GLY A 94 0.06 -6.10 -23.19
CA GLY A 94 0.88 -5.24 -24.05
C GLY A 94 0.11 -4.25 -24.96
N GLU A 95 -1.22 -4.31 -25.03
CA GLU A 95 -2.06 -3.38 -25.79
C GLU A 95 -2.28 -2.07 -25.02
N THR A 96 -1.21 -1.32 -24.81
CA THR A 96 -1.31 0.12 -24.52
C THR A 96 -1.64 0.83 -25.83
N GLY A 97 -2.88 0.71 -26.31
CA GLY A 97 -3.36 1.30 -27.57
C GLY A 97 -4.33 2.45 -27.35
N GLY A 98 -3.96 3.47 -26.57
CA GLY A 98 -4.83 4.62 -26.28
C GLY A 98 -4.01 5.85 -25.88
N PRO A 99 -4.65 7.01 -25.62
CA PRO A 99 -3.97 8.28 -25.27
C PRO A 99 -3.00 8.18 -24.08
N ALA A 100 -3.05 7.10 -23.31
CA ALA A 100 -2.09 6.74 -22.27
C ALA A 100 -0.67 6.39 -22.79
N THR A 101 -0.47 6.02 -24.06
CA THR A 101 0.87 5.65 -24.58
C THR A 101 1.86 6.79 -24.58
N VAL A 102 1.40 7.98 -24.98
CA VAL A 102 2.23 9.19 -24.99
C VAL A 102 2.71 9.51 -23.56
N THR A 103 1.86 9.26 -22.58
CA THR A 103 2.18 9.42 -21.15
C THR A 103 3.13 8.33 -20.64
N VAL A 104 2.95 7.07 -21.06
CA VAL A 104 3.84 5.95 -20.71
C VAL A 104 5.24 6.14 -21.27
N ASP A 105 5.38 6.52 -22.55
CA ASP A 105 6.69 6.76 -23.16
C ASP A 105 7.42 7.91 -22.46
N ALA A 106 6.72 9.01 -22.15
CA ALA A 106 7.30 10.11 -21.38
C ALA A 106 7.76 9.68 -19.98
N LEU A 107 7.01 8.79 -19.30
CA LEU A 107 7.39 8.23 -18.01
C LEU A 107 8.60 7.27 -18.11
N VAL A 108 8.71 6.49 -19.18
CA VAL A 108 9.87 5.63 -19.46
C VAL A 108 11.11 6.49 -19.75
N ASP A 109 10.98 7.50 -20.62
CA ASP A 109 12.07 8.41 -20.99
C ASP A 109 12.58 9.23 -19.79
N ALA A 110 11.68 9.60 -18.87
CA ALA A 110 12.02 10.25 -17.60
C ALA A 110 12.63 9.30 -16.56
N GLY A 111 12.79 8.00 -16.88
CA GLY A 111 13.31 6.99 -15.96
C GLY A 111 12.40 6.73 -14.75
N ARG A 112 11.09 6.97 -14.92
CA ARG A 112 10.06 6.70 -13.91
C ARG A 112 9.48 5.29 -14.06
N LEU A 113 9.47 4.74 -15.27
CA LEU A 113 8.99 3.38 -15.55
C LEU A 113 10.09 2.55 -16.22
N GLU A 114 10.00 1.23 -16.07
CA GLU A 114 10.85 0.28 -16.78
C GLU A 114 9.99 -0.69 -17.60
N ARG A 115 10.35 -0.92 -18.88
CA ARG A 115 9.79 -2.02 -19.66
C ARG A 115 10.63 -3.28 -19.43
N ARG A 116 10.04 -4.33 -18.86
CA ARG A 116 10.71 -5.63 -18.63
C ARG A 116 9.85 -6.76 -19.19
N ALA A 117 10.39 -7.51 -20.15
CA ALA A 117 9.73 -8.65 -20.77
C ALA A 117 8.31 -8.36 -21.32
N GLY A 118 8.07 -7.15 -21.82
CA GLY A 118 6.76 -6.71 -22.32
C GLY A 118 5.85 -6.11 -21.25
N GLU A 119 6.22 -6.20 -19.98
CA GLU A 119 5.47 -5.61 -18.87
C GLU A 119 6.03 -4.24 -18.47
N LEU A 120 5.14 -3.36 -18.01
CA LEU A 120 5.51 -2.09 -17.39
C LEU A 120 5.69 -2.29 -15.89
N VAL A 121 6.88 -1.95 -15.41
CA VAL A 121 7.25 -2.03 -14.00
C VAL A 121 7.40 -0.63 -13.45
N VAL A 122 6.78 -0.36 -12.29
CA VAL A 122 6.98 0.89 -11.55
C VAL A 122 7.97 0.65 -10.41
N PRO A 123 9.27 0.97 -10.61
CA PRO A 123 10.27 0.78 -9.57
C PRO A 123 10.09 1.80 -8.44
N LEU A 124 10.34 1.38 -7.21
CA LEU A 124 10.29 2.20 -6.00
C LEU A 124 11.68 2.28 -5.32
N PRO A 125 12.73 2.76 -6.01
CA PRO A 125 14.06 2.87 -5.42
C PRO A 125 14.12 4.02 -4.42
N ARG A 126 15.19 4.05 -3.62
CA ARG A 126 15.40 5.14 -2.65
C ARG A 126 15.98 6.42 -3.27
N ALA A 127 16.64 6.31 -4.41
CA ALA A 127 17.34 7.40 -5.09
C ALA A 127 17.13 7.34 -6.61
N GLY A 128 17.53 8.41 -7.31
CA GLY A 128 17.34 8.57 -8.75
C GLY A 128 15.95 9.11 -9.11
N ALA A 129 15.68 9.21 -10.42
CA ALA A 129 14.43 9.75 -10.95
C ALA A 129 13.20 8.96 -10.45
N ALA A 130 13.27 7.63 -10.51
CA ALA A 130 12.24 6.73 -10.01
C ALA A 130 11.95 6.83 -8.50
N ALA A 131 12.82 7.43 -7.68
CA ALA A 131 12.51 7.65 -6.25
C ALA A 131 11.31 8.61 -6.03
N ARG A 132 10.90 9.32 -7.09
CA ARG A 132 9.70 10.17 -7.13
C ARG A 132 8.41 9.34 -7.27
N ASN A 133 8.50 8.08 -7.70
CA ASN A 133 7.34 7.18 -7.83
C ASN A 133 6.66 6.90 -6.49
N TRP A 134 7.40 7.03 -5.38
CA TRP A 134 6.85 6.89 -4.03
C TRP A 134 5.69 7.84 -3.75
N GLY A 135 5.70 9.07 -4.30
CA GLY A 135 4.60 10.02 -4.10
C GLY A 135 3.28 9.50 -4.69
N PRO A 136 3.21 9.28 -6.01
CA PRO A 136 2.04 8.68 -6.66
C PRO A 136 1.62 7.33 -6.07
N ALA A 137 2.58 6.43 -5.79
CA ALA A 137 2.26 5.13 -5.20
C ALA A 137 1.61 5.24 -3.82
N LEU A 138 2.13 6.11 -2.94
CA LEU A 138 1.53 6.36 -1.63
C LEU A 138 0.15 7.03 -1.73
N ALA A 139 -0.07 7.90 -2.72
CA ALA A 139 -1.36 8.51 -2.97
C ALA A 139 -2.43 7.45 -3.32
N VAL A 140 -2.14 6.57 -4.27
CA VAL A 140 -3.04 5.47 -4.66
C VAL A 140 -3.28 4.51 -3.50
N MET A 141 -2.22 4.07 -2.81
CA MET A 141 -2.37 3.21 -1.63
C MET A 141 -3.26 3.85 -0.55
N ARG A 142 -3.16 5.17 -0.35
CA ARG A 142 -3.99 5.90 0.62
C ARG A 142 -5.46 5.94 0.20
N ALA A 143 -5.74 6.21 -1.07
CA ALA A 143 -7.10 6.23 -1.60
C ALA A 143 -7.75 4.85 -1.45
N VAL A 144 -7.07 3.80 -1.90
CA VAL A 144 -7.52 2.41 -1.78
C VAL A 144 -7.74 2.01 -0.32
N THR A 145 -6.79 2.33 0.58
CA THR A 145 -6.92 1.98 2.00
C THR A 145 -8.09 2.71 2.65
N ALA A 146 -8.39 3.95 2.26
CA ALA A 146 -9.53 4.69 2.78
C ALA A 146 -10.85 4.01 2.39
N ASP A 147 -11.00 3.61 1.13
CA ASP A 147 -12.18 2.88 0.66
C ASP A 147 -12.33 1.51 1.37
N LEU A 148 -11.23 0.75 1.49
CA LEU A 148 -11.24 -0.52 2.23
C LEU A 148 -11.61 -0.33 3.70
N LEU A 149 -11.17 0.77 4.32
CA LEU A 149 -11.50 1.06 5.72
C LEU A 149 -13.00 1.30 5.91
N ASP A 150 -13.64 2.06 5.02
CA ASP A 150 -15.08 2.33 5.08
C ASP A 150 -15.90 1.02 4.90
N ARG A 151 -15.45 0.15 4.01
CA ARG A 151 -16.02 -1.19 3.81
C ARG A 151 -15.80 -2.10 5.02
N ALA A 152 -14.60 -2.13 5.59
CA ALA A 152 -14.29 -2.91 6.79
C ALA A 152 -15.04 -2.40 8.03
N GLU A 153 -15.28 -1.09 8.16
CA GLU A 153 -16.11 -0.54 9.23
C GLU A 153 -17.55 -1.08 9.11
N THR A 154 -18.08 -1.17 7.90
CA THR A 154 -19.38 -1.78 7.64
C THR A 154 -19.42 -3.25 8.06
N LEU A 155 -18.38 -4.02 7.73
CA LEU A 155 -18.25 -5.42 8.16
C LEU A 155 -18.21 -5.56 9.69
N ALA A 156 -17.41 -4.74 10.37
CA ALA A 156 -17.31 -4.73 11.83
C ALA A 156 -18.62 -4.31 12.51
N ARG A 157 -19.41 -3.41 11.90
CA ARG A 157 -20.75 -3.08 12.40
C ARG A 157 -21.72 -4.25 12.21
N ARG A 158 -21.72 -4.90 11.05
CA ARG A 158 -22.60 -6.04 10.76
C ARG A 158 -22.30 -7.24 11.66
N SER A 159 -21.03 -7.54 11.92
CA SER A 159 -20.63 -8.68 12.74
C SER A 159 -21.11 -8.59 14.20
N ARG A 160 -21.35 -7.38 14.72
CA ARG A 160 -21.90 -7.17 16.09
C ARG A 160 -23.36 -7.60 16.24
N ALA A 161 -24.10 -7.70 15.15
CA ALA A 161 -25.50 -8.11 15.15
C ALA A 161 -25.70 -9.63 15.06
N VAL A 162 -24.61 -10.40 14.92
CA VAL A 162 -24.64 -11.86 14.71
C VAL A 162 -23.99 -12.57 15.90
N ASP A 163 -24.53 -13.74 16.26
CA ASP A 163 -23.95 -14.63 17.27
C ASP A 163 -22.80 -15.46 16.67
N ALA A 164 -21.71 -14.78 16.34
CA ALA A 164 -20.51 -15.34 15.71
C ALA A 164 -19.26 -14.64 16.30
N PRO A 165 -18.81 -15.04 17.50
CA PRO A 165 -17.82 -14.31 18.27
C PRO A 165 -16.45 -14.23 17.58
N ASP A 166 -16.02 -15.29 16.88
CA ASP A 166 -14.71 -15.34 16.23
C ASP A 166 -14.71 -14.49 14.95
N ALA A 167 -15.76 -14.58 14.14
CA ALA A 167 -16.03 -13.72 12.99
C ALA A 167 -16.06 -12.24 13.38
N ARG A 168 -16.71 -11.92 14.51
CA ARG A 168 -16.73 -10.56 15.06
C ARG A 168 -15.33 -10.08 15.39
N ALA A 169 -14.56 -10.87 16.13
CA ALA A 169 -13.19 -10.52 16.50
C ALA A 169 -12.31 -10.31 15.25
N ALA A 170 -12.43 -11.18 14.25
CA ALA A 170 -11.66 -11.10 13.01
C ALA A 170 -12.01 -9.85 12.18
N CYS A 171 -13.30 -9.53 12.02
CA CYS A 171 -13.74 -8.30 11.33
C CYS A 171 -13.28 -7.02 12.05
N GLU A 172 -13.31 -7.01 13.39
CA GLU A 172 -12.80 -5.87 14.18
C GLU A 172 -11.28 -5.75 14.12
N SER A 173 -10.56 -6.87 14.02
CA SER A 173 -9.11 -6.90 13.80
C SER A 173 -8.75 -6.32 12.43
N LEU A 174 -9.43 -6.79 11.38
CA LEU A 174 -9.25 -6.29 10.01
C LEU A 174 -9.46 -4.77 9.91
N TYR A 175 -10.55 -4.26 10.50
CA TYR A 175 -10.81 -2.82 10.58
C TYR A 175 -9.68 -2.06 11.29
N ARG A 176 -9.19 -2.58 12.43
CA ARG A 176 -8.09 -1.97 13.18
C ARG A 176 -6.78 -1.95 12.39
N MET A 177 -6.44 -3.03 11.69
CA MET A 177 -5.24 -3.10 10.86
C MET A 177 -5.31 -2.14 9.68
N LEU A 178 -6.46 -2.01 9.01
CA LEU A 178 -6.66 -1.02 7.94
C LEU A 178 -6.56 0.42 8.47
N ALA A 179 -7.09 0.69 9.66
CA ALA A 179 -6.94 1.99 10.31
C ALA A 179 -5.46 2.30 10.61
N SER A 180 -4.71 1.31 11.10
CA SER A 180 -3.25 1.40 11.28
C SER A 180 -2.51 1.65 9.97
N LEU A 181 -2.89 0.98 8.89
CA LEU A 181 -2.29 1.17 7.56
C LEU A 181 -2.54 2.59 7.03
N ARG A 182 -3.77 3.10 7.12
CA ARG A 182 -4.09 4.49 6.76
C ARG A 182 -3.17 5.46 7.50
N ASP A 183 -2.99 5.23 8.80
CA ASP A 183 -2.12 5.99 9.68
C ASP A 183 -0.64 5.95 9.26
N VAL A 184 -0.15 4.80 8.80
CA VAL A 184 1.20 4.61 8.24
C VAL A 184 1.34 5.39 6.94
N LEU A 185 0.36 5.27 6.04
CA LEU A 185 0.35 5.91 4.72
C LEU A 185 0.28 7.43 4.81
N VAL A 186 -0.55 7.99 5.70
CA VAL A 186 -0.62 9.44 5.95
C VAL A 186 0.73 9.96 6.42
N ARG A 187 1.39 9.25 7.34
CA ARG A 187 2.72 9.62 7.85
C ARG A 187 3.79 9.52 6.77
N ALA A 188 3.79 8.45 5.98
CA ALA A 188 4.72 8.27 4.86
C ALA A 188 4.56 9.38 3.79
N SER A 189 3.32 9.76 3.49
CA SER A 189 2.99 10.79 2.49
C SER A 189 3.32 12.21 2.95
N SER A 190 3.21 12.48 4.25
CA SER A 190 3.42 13.83 4.79
C SER A 190 4.87 14.30 4.71
N GLY A 191 5.82 13.43 4.33
CA GLY A 191 7.21 13.80 4.07
C GLY A 191 7.89 14.52 5.24
N VAL A 192 7.34 14.43 6.46
CA VAL A 192 7.88 15.18 7.59
C VAL A 192 9.19 14.52 7.94
N ALA A 193 10.26 15.26 7.68
CA ALA A 193 11.53 15.22 8.37
C ALA A 193 11.39 14.63 9.78
N PHE A 194 11.59 13.31 9.90
CA PHE A 194 11.91 12.68 11.19
C PHE A 194 13.25 13.23 11.75
N VAL A 195 13.96 14.02 10.95
CA VAL A 195 15.25 14.65 11.25
C VAL A 195 15.11 16.11 11.74
N GLY A 196 13.93 16.75 11.65
CA GLY A 196 13.83 18.21 11.86
C GLY A 196 13.45 18.70 13.26
N ARG A 197 12.73 17.92 14.08
CA ARG A 197 12.20 18.39 15.38
C ARG A 197 12.49 17.46 16.55
N ARG A 198 13.72 16.96 16.60
CA ARG A 198 14.32 16.50 17.86
C ARG A 198 15.85 16.63 17.80
N THR A 199 16.33 17.87 17.77
CA THR A 199 17.73 18.25 18.05
C THR A 199 18.11 17.98 19.51
N ASP A 200 17.72 16.83 20.04
CA ASP A 200 18.28 16.31 21.27
C ASP A 200 18.40 14.79 21.19
N ARG A 201 19.66 14.37 21.36
CA ARG A 201 20.18 13.01 21.56
C ARG A 201 20.26 12.11 20.32
N ARG A 202 21.53 12.02 19.87
CA ARG A 202 22.29 10.84 19.41
C ARG A 202 21.54 9.79 18.58
N SER A 203 21.99 9.65 17.33
CA SER A 203 22.16 8.40 16.57
C SER A 203 21.27 7.22 16.97
N ASP A 204 20.12 7.03 16.30
CA ASP A 204 19.37 5.77 16.10
C ASP A 204 17.94 6.05 15.60
N ARG A 205 17.77 6.52 14.35
CA ARG A 205 16.49 7.12 13.90
C ARG A 205 15.75 6.50 12.70
N PRO A 206 16.37 5.73 11.79
CA PRO A 206 15.61 5.02 10.75
C PRO A 206 14.81 3.81 11.24
N LEU A 207 15.27 3.13 12.31
CA LEU A 207 14.63 1.93 12.87
C LEU A 207 13.23 2.22 13.45
N SER A 208 13.05 3.38 14.08
CA SER A 208 11.80 3.70 14.79
C SER A 208 10.52 3.72 13.92
N PHE A 209 10.60 4.08 12.63
CA PHE A 209 9.42 4.08 11.75
C PHE A 209 9.10 2.67 11.25
N ALA A 210 10.12 1.89 10.89
CA ALA A 210 9.95 0.51 10.46
C ALA A 210 9.44 -0.35 11.63
N GLU A 211 10.05 -0.22 12.80
CA GLU A 211 9.59 -0.88 14.03
C GLU A 211 8.16 -0.45 14.42
N TRP A 212 7.84 0.84 14.29
CA TRP A 212 6.50 1.34 14.56
C TRP A 212 5.47 0.86 13.53
N ALA A 213 5.79 0.88 12.23
CA ALA A 213 4.90 0.42 11.17
C ALA A 213 4.70 -1.09 11.23
N GLY A 214 5.78 -1.85 11.45
CA GLY A 214 5.74 -3.29 11.68
C GLY A 214 4.95 -3.64 12.95
N GLY A 215 5.17 -2.92 14.06
CA GLY A 215 4.37 -3.09 15.28
C GLY A 215 2.88 -2.81 15.06
N ARG A 216 2.55 -1.67 14.42
CA ARG A 216 1.16 -1.28 14.11
C ARG A 216 0.46 -2.22 13.14
N LEU A 217 1.18 -2.81 12.19
CA LEU A 217 0.62 -3.65 11.13
C LEU A 217 0.63 -5.14 11.50
N ASN A 218 1.51 -5.59 12.41
CA ASN A 218 1.57 -6.98 12.88
C ASN A 218 0.85 -7.18 14.23
N GLY A 219 0.02 -6.22 14.66
CA GLY A 219 -0.80 -6.34 15.87
C GLY A 219 -0.06 -6.11 17.20
N GLY A 220 1.15 -5.54 17.15
CA GLY A 220 1.91 -5.09 18.31
C GLY A 220 1.40 -3.77 18.88
N ASP A 221 0.25 -3.82 19.55
CA ASP A 221 -0.11 -2.93 20.67
C ASP A 221 -1.23 -3.64 21.47
N ASN A 222 -0.81 -4.62 22.27
CA ASN A 222 -1.49 -5.05 23.49
C ASN A 222 -0.59 -4.65 24.68
N ALA A 223 -0.59 -3.37 25.05
CA ALA A 223 -0.28 -2.84 26.39
C ALA A 223 -0.48 -1.32 26.45
#